data_AF-Q9AM08-F1
#
_entry.id   AF-Q9AM08-F1
#
_cell.length_a   1.000
_cell.length_b   1.000
_cell.length_c   1.000
_cell.angle_alpha   90.00
_cell.angle_beta   90.00
_cell.angle_gamma   90.00
#
_symmetry.space_group_name_H-M   'P 1'
#
loop_
_entity.id
_entity.type
_entity.pdbx_description
1 polymer ?
#
loop_
_entity_poly.entity_id
_entity_poly.type
_entity_poly.pdbx_seq_one_letter_code
_entity_poly.pdbx_strand_id
1 'polypeptide(L)'
;MRGDLGFIPVLVTLALITLYFQLTTCGIFLQARNLTNLTQQIVVISILSTAAVLVLLLGEIDLSLAAVAQACAAIMATLSVYQNWGAIPSILAALVAGAIIGLVNGLFYCNSARPVVYCDPSRIDWICWILAISSRATNHADCS
;
A
#
# COMPACT_ATOMS: atom_id res chain seq x y z
N MET A 1 26.90 21.91 -25.11
CA MET A 1 26.96 21.09 -23.89
C MET A 1 25.93 21.66 -22.91
N ARG A 2 24.70 21.13 -22.93
CA ARG A 2 23.72 21.42 -21.87
C ARG A 2 24.25 20.71 -20.65
N GLY A 3 24.80 21.47 -19.70
CA GLY A 3 25.46 20.91 -18.54
C GLY A 3 24.54 19.93 -17.83
N ASP A 4 25.11 18.83 -17.34
CA ASP A 4 24.50 17.82 -16.48
C ASP A 4 24.07 18.40 -15.11
N LEU A 5 23.37 19.54 -15.13
CA LEU A 5 22.79 20.24 -13.98
C LEU A 5 21.53 19.54 -13.46
N GLY A 6 21.13 18.39 -14.00
CA GLY A 6 19.96 17.64 -13.53
C GLY A 6 20.22 16.88 -12.22
N PHE A 7 21.44 16.40 -12.01
CA PHE A 7 21.82 15.69 -10.78
C PHE A 7 22.25 16.64 -9.65
N ILE A 8 22.84 17.79 -10.00
CA ILE A 8 23.25 18.83 -9.04
C ILE A 8 22.13 19.19 -8.05
N PRO A 9 20.88 19.51 -8.46
CA PRO A 9 19.81 19.82 -7.53
C PRO A 9 19.45 18.62 -6.64
N VAL A 10 19.47 17.38 -7.15
CA VAL A 10 19.21 16.17 -6.35
C VAL A 10 20.27 16.02 -5.25
N LEU A 11 21.54 16.19 -5.59
CA LEU A 11 22.63 16.08 -4.63
C LEU A 11 22.61 17.20 -3.59
N VAL A 12 22.32 18.44 -4.03
CA VAL A 12 22.17 19.61 -3.14
C VAL A 12 21.00 19.42 -2.18
N THR A 13 19.84 18.95 -2.67
CA THR A 13 18.68 18.66 -1.83
C THR A 13 18.96 17.53 -0.84
N LEU A 14 19.62 16.44 -1.27
CA LEU A 14 19.99 15.34 -0.38
C LEU A 14 20.94 15.81 0.72
N ALA A 15 21.96 16.60 0.37
CA ALA A 15 22.91 17.16 1.33
C ALA A 15 22.22 18.10 2.33
N LEU A 16 21.32 18.98 1.85
CA LEU A 16 20.56 19.90 2.70
C LEU A 16 19.66 19.16 3.69
N ILE A 17 18.89 18.17 3.23
CA ILE A 17 17.98 17.40 4.09
C ILE A 17 18.80 16.60 5.12
N THR A 18 19.90 15.98 4.70
CA THR A 18 20.79 15.22 5.60
C THR A 18 21.38 16.12 6.68
N LEU A 19 21.86 17.31 6.30
CA LEU A 19 22.42 18.28 7.24
C LEU A 19 21.36 18.80 8.22
N TYR A 20 20.17 19.11 7.72
CA TYR A 20 19.03 19.55 8.54
C TYR A 20 18.69 18.51 9.62
N PHE A 21 18.47 17.24 9.24
CA PHE A 21 18.14 16.20 10.21
C PHE A 21 19.30 15.86 11.16
N GLN A 22 20.54 15.92 10.69
CA GLN A 22 21.71 15.70 11.53
C GLN A 22 21.86 16.77 12.62
N LEU A 23 21.60 18.04 12.28
CA LEU A 23 21.63 19.16 13.23
C LEU A 23 20.44 19.11 14.20
N THR A 24 19.23 18.87 13.71
CA THR A 24 18.02 18.82 14.55
C THR A 24 18.02 17.63 15.50
N THR A 25 18.62 16.51 15.11
CA THR A 25 18.62 15.26 15.90
C THR A 25 19.94 15.04 16.65
N CYS A 26 20.77 16.08 16.82
CA CYS A 26 22.03 16.04 17.56
C CYS A 26 22.95 14.85 17.18
N GLY A 27 23.00 14.50 15.89
CA GLY A 27 23.86 13.42 15.39
C GLY A 27 23.24 12.03 15.28
N ILE A 28 21.99 11.83 15.73
CA ILE A 28 21.32 10.51 15.75
C ILE A 28 20.91 10.04 14.34
N PHE A 29 20.70 10.95 13.39
CA PHE A 29 20.22 10.63 12.03
C PHE A 29 21.19 9.71 11.26
N LEU A 30 22.49 10.03 11.25
CA LEU A 30 23.53 9.22 10.60
C LEU A 30 24.00 8.01 11.44
N GLN A 31 23.35 7.71 12.55
CA GLN A 31 23.69 6.54 13.36
C GLN A 31 23.36 5.25 12.60
N ALA A 32 24.24 4.24 12.68
CA ALA A 32 24.10 2.98 11.93
C ALA A 32 22.72 2.30 12.11
N ARG A 33 22.12 2.41 13.29
CA ARG A 33 20.77 1.86 13.58
C ARG A 33 19.67 2.56 12.79
N ASN A 34 19.70 3.88 12.73
CA ASN A 34 18.71 4.66 11.97
C ASN A 34 18.90 4.49 10.47
N LEU A 35 20.15 4.47 10.01
CA LEU A 35 20.44 4.23 8.60
C LEU A 35 19.96 2.84 8.17
N THR A 36 20.19 1.81 8.99
CA THR A 36 19.68 0.45 8.74
C THR A 36 18.15 0.41 8.69
N ASN A 37 17.47 1.06 9.64
CA ASN A 37 16.01 1.13 9.68
C ASN A 37 15.43 1.87 8.45
N LEU A 38 16.04 2.99 8.08
CA LEU A 38 15.64 3.77 6.90
C LEU A 38 15.82 2.97 5.62
N THR A 39 16.97 2.31 5.45
CA THR A 39 17.22 1.45 4.29
C THR A 39 16.22 0.29 4.22
N GLN A 40 15.93 -0.37 5.35
CA GLN A 40 14.91 -1.42 5.40
C GLN A 40 13.52 -0.91 4.96
N GLN A 41 13.12 0.27 5.42
CA GLN A 41 11.82 0.86 5.06
C GLN A 41 11.75 1.25 3.57
N ILE A 42 12.83 1.80 3.01
CA ILE A 42 12.93 2.15 1.57
C ILE A 42 12.83 0.88 0.70
N VAL A 43 13.54 -0.19 1.08
CA VAL A 43 13.49 -1.47 0.35
C VAL A 43 12.07 -2.03 0.33
N VAL A 44 11.38 -2.07 1.47
CA VAL A 44 10.00 -2.58 1.56
C VAL A 44 9.05 -1.81 0.64
N ILE A 45 9.09 -0.47 0.67
CA ILE A 45 8.19 0.37 -0.14
C ILE A 45 8.53 0.25 -1.64
N SER A 46 9.81 0.14 -2.01
CA SER A 46 10.21 -0.01 -3.41
C SER A 46 9.71 -1.31 -4.05
N ILE A 47 9.75 -2.42 -3.29
CA ILE A 47 9.23 -3.72 -3.74
C ILE A 47 7.71 -3.65 -3.90
N LEU A 48 7.02 -3.06 -2.91
CA LEU A 48 5.56 -2.90 -2.95
C LEU A 48 5.09 -1.98 -4.09
N SER A 49 5.82 -0.90 -4.36
CA SER A 49 5.54 0.00 -5.49
C SER A 49 5.73 -0.71 -6.82
N THR A 50 6.79 -1.52 -6.96
CA THR A 50 7.02 -2.30 -8.19
C THR A 50 5.93 -3.35 -8.38
N ALA A 51 5.53 -4.05 -7.31
CA ALA A 51 4.43 -5.01 -7.34
C ALA A 51 3.10 -4.35 -7.72
N ALA A 52 2.80 -3.18 -7.14
CA ALA A 52 1.62 -2.39 -7.46
C ALA A 52 1.56 -2.00 -8.95
N VAL A 53 2.67 -1.57 -9.54
CA VAL A 53 2.72 -1.22 -10.97
C VAL A 53 2.40 -2.43 -11.85
N LEU A 54 2.89 -3.63 -11.51
CA LEU A 54 2.58 -4.85 -12.26
C LEU A 54 1.08 -5.22 -12.19
N VAL A 55 0.46 -5.04 -11.03
CA VAL A 55 -0.99 -5.28 -10.83
C VAL A 55 -1.83 -4.24 -11.57
N LEU A 56 -1.42 -2.97 -11.55
CA LEU A 56 -2.07 -1.91 -12.33
C LEU A 56 -2.04 -2.17 -13.84
N LEU A 57 -1.00 -2.83 -14.36
CA LEU A 57 -0.92 -3.23 -15.77
C LEU A 57 -1.84 -4.40 -16.12
N LEU A 58 -2.14 -5.29 -15.16
CA LEU A 58 -3.04 -6.44 -15.35
C LEU A 58 -4.52 -6.04 -15.27
N GLY A 59 -4.83 -4.83 -14.79
CA GLY A 59 -6.20 -4.30 -14.71
C GLY A 59 -7.11 -5.06 -13.74
N GLU A 60 -6.59 -6.06 -13.04
CA GLU A 60 -7.24 -6.77 -11.97
C GLU A 60 -6.61 -6.37 -10.64
N ILE A 61 -7.47 -5.98 -9.69
CA ILE A 61 -7.20 -5.73 -8.27
C ILE A 61 -6.84 -4.28 -7.92
N ASP A 62 -7.65 -3.79 -7.00
CA ASP A 62 -7.61 -2.47 -6.42
C ASP A 62 -6.40 -2.32 -5.48
N LEU A 63 -5.61 -1.26 -5.68
CA LEU A 63 -4.41 -0.98 -4.89
C LEU A 63 -4.70 -0.75 -3.40
N SER A 64 -5.97 -0.57 -3.03
CA SER A 64 -6.43 -0.41 -1.66
C SER A 64 -5.96 -1.54 -0.72
N LEU A 65 -5.80 -2.78 -1.19
CA LEU A 65 -5.29 -3.88 -0.35
C LEU A 65 -3.87 -3.60 0.19
N ALA A 66 -3.00 -3.05 -0.66
CA ALA A 66 -1.63 -2.73 -0.28
C ALA A 66 -1.59 -1.60 0.77
N ALA A 67 -2.44 -0.58 0.61
CA ALA A 67 -2.56 0.52 1.57
C ALA A 67 -3.07 0.03 2.94
N VAL A 68 -4.05 -0.88 2.98
CA VAL A 68 -4.57 -1.46 4.22
C VAL A 68 -3.50 -2.30 4.94
N ALA A 69 -2.75 -3.12 4.20
CA ALA A 69 -1.66 -3.92 4.77
C ALA A 69 -0.57 -3.06 5.41
N GLN A 70 -0.19 -1.95 4.74
CA GLN A 70 0.80 -1.02 5.27
C GLN A 70 0.29 -0.28 6.52
N ALA A 71 -0.98 0.11 6.55
CA ALA A 71 -1.61 0.73 7.71
C ALA A 71 -1.61 -0.21 8.92
N CYS A 72 -1.94 -1.49 8.72
CA CYS A 72 -1.90 -2.49 9.79
C CYS A 72 -0.48 -2.67 10.35
N ALA A 73 0.53 -2.74 9.47
CA ALA A 73 1.92 -2.85 9.88
C ALA A 73 2.39 -1.61 10.68
N ALA A 74 1.98 -0.41 10.28
CA ALA A 74 2.29 0.83 10.99
C ALA A 74 1.62 0.90 12.37
N ILE A 75 0.35 0.48 12.48
CA ILE A 75 -0.38 0.40 13.75
C ILE A 75 0.29 -0.61 14.68
N MET A 76 0.59 -1.80 14.18
CA MET A 76 1.28 -2.85 14.93
C MET A 76 2.64 -2.37 15.44
N ALA A 77 3.46 -1.78 14.56
CA ALA A 77 4.77 -1.24 14.91
C ALA A 77 4.65 -0.12 15.94
N THR A 78 3.66 0.75 15.81
CA THR A 78 3.46 1.87 16.73
C THR A 78 3.04 1.38 18.12
N LEU A 79 2.08 0.44 18.21
CA LEU A 79 1.65 -0.13 19.48
C LEU A 79 2.76 -0.94 20.17
N SER A 80 3.53 -1.69 19.39
CA SER A 80 4.62 -2.49 19.94
C SER A 80 5.78 -1.62 20.44
N VAL A 81 6.14 -0.55 19.72
CA VAL A 81 7.32 0.28 20.04
C VAL A 81 6.99 1.41 21.02
N TYR A 82 5.88 2.14 20.83
CA TYR A 82 5.58 3.32 21.64
C TYR A 82 4.71 3.01 22.86
N GLN A 83 3.79 2.03 22.77
CA GLN A 83 2.94 1.66 23.91
C GLN A 83 3.48 0.47 24.72
N ASN A 84 4.61 -0.13 24.32
CA ASN A 84 5.20 -1.33 24.95
C ASN A 84 4.19 -2.49 25.09
N TRP A 85 3.19 -2.56 24.22
CA TRP A 85 2.28 -3.68 24.19
C TRP A 85 3.04 -4.94 23.76
N GLY A 86 2.74 -6.08 24.39
CA GLY A 86 3.27 -7.37 23.96
C GLY A 86 2.92 -7.63 22.49
N ALA A 87 3.69 -8.49 21.82
CA ALA A 87 3.49 -8.77 20.39
C ALA A 87 2.04 -9.20 20.07
N ILE A 88 1.44 -10.02 20.95
CA ILE A 88 0.08 -10.56 20.79
C ILE A 88 -1.00 -9.45 20.77
N PRO A 89 -1.10 -8.55 21.78
CA PRO A 89 -2.09 -7.47 21.75
C PRO A 89 -1.87 -6.47 20.61
N SER A 90 -0.63 -6.20 20.19
CA SER A 90 -0.35 -5.33 19.04
C SER A 90 -0.84 -5.93 17.72
N ILE A 91 -0.67 -7.24 17.53
CA ILE A 91 -1.16 -7.96 16.34
C ILE A 91 -2.68 -7.95 16.30
N LEU A 92 -3.34 -8.24 17.43
CA LEU A 92 -4.81 -8.24 17.51
C LEU A 92 -5.40 -6.86 17.22
N ALA A 93 -4.81 -5.79 17.78
CA ALA A 93 -5.26 -4.43 17.53
C ALA A 93 -5.09 -4.02 16.05
N ALA A 94 -3.97 -4.38 15.43
CA ALA A 94 -3.73 -4.14 14.01
C ALA A 94 -4.71 -4.94 13.12
N LEU A 95 -5.05 -6.18 13.50
CA LEU A 95 -6.00 -7.02 12.78
C LEU A 95 -7.41 -6.43 12.84
N VAL A 96 -7.84 -5.97 14.03
CA VAL A 96 -9.15 -5.31 14.20
C VAL A 96 -9.22 -4.03 13.40
N ALA A 97 -8.18 -3.20 13.42
CA ALA A 97 -8.12 -1.98 12.61
C ALA A 97 -8.18 -2.29 11.10
N GLY A 98 -7.43 -3.31 10.64
CA GLY A 98 -7.47 -3.76 9.25
C GLY A 98 -8.83 -4.30 8.84
N ALA A 99 -9.50 -5.07 9.71
CA ALA A 99 -10.84 -5.59 9.47
C ALA A 99 -11.87 -4.46 9.34
N ILE A 100 -11.79 -3.42 10.19
CA ILE A 100 -12.68 -2.25 10.10
C ILE A 100 -12.47 -1.52 8.77
N ILE A 101 -11.22 -1.25 8.39
CA ILE A 101 -10.91 -0.54 7.13
C ILE A 101 -11.36 -1.38 5.93
N GLY A 102 -11.12 -2.69 5.94
CA GLY A 102 -11.55 -3.61 4.89
C GLY A 102 -13.09 -3.68 4.76
N LEU A 103 -13.80 -3.69 5.89
CA LEU A 103 -15.26 -3.71 5.92
C LEU A 103 -15.84 -2.40 5.38
N VAL A 104 -15.26 -1.26 5.79
CA VAL A 104 -15.62 0.06 5.28
C VAL A 104 -15.39 0.14 3.77
N ASN A 105 -14.22 -0.30 3.29
CA ASN A 105 -13.92 -0.34 1.86
C ASN A 105 -14.95 -1.22 1.12
N GLY A 106 -15.21 -2.44 1.59
CA GLY A 106 -16.19 -3.35 1.00
C GLY A 106 -17.62 -2.78 0.94
N LEU A 107 -18.05 -2.04 1.97
CA LEU A 107 -19.35 -1.35 1.97
C LEU A 107 -19.42 -0.27 0.89
N PHE A 108 -18.36 0.51 0.67
CA PHE A 108 -18.32 1.50 -0.39
C PHE A 108 -18.39 0.86 -1.79
N TYR A 109 -17.72 -0.28 -2.02
CA TYR A 109 -17.83 -1.01 -3.29
C TYR A 109 -19.22 -1.62 -3.52
N CYS A 110 -19.84 -2.26 -2.52
CA CYS A 110 -21.20 -2.81 -2.70
C CYS A 110 -22.27 -1.68 -2.82
N ASN A 111 -22.02 -0.46 -2.34
CA ASN A 111 -22.97 0.66 -2.45
C ASN A 111 -22.92 1.43 -3.79
N SER A 112 -21.78 1.49 -4.48
CA SER A 112 -21.60 2.42 -5.60
C SER A 112 -21.96 1.92 -7.00
N ALA A 113 -22.24 0.62 -7.23
CA ALA A 113 -22.45 0.15 -8.62
C ALA A 113 -23.33 -1.08 -8.88
N ARG A 114 -23.74 -1.90 -7.89
CA ARG A 114 -24.51 -3.13 -8.18
C ARG A 114 -25.61 -3.43 -7.14
N PRO A 115 -26.80 -3.90 -7.57
CA PRO A 115 -27.83 -4.36 -6.65
C PRO A 115 -27.33 -5.57 -5.84
N VAL A 116 -27.79 -5.66 -4.59
CA VAL A 116 -27.37 -6.60 -3.52
C VAL A 116 -27.34 -8.09 -3.90
N VAL A 117 -27.90 -8.48 -5.04
CA VAL A 117 -27.94 -9.86 -5.56
C VAL A 117 -26.55 -10.42 -5.86
N TYR A 118 -25.54 -9.56 -6.05
CA TYR A 118 -24.15 -9.99 -6.31
C TYR A 118 -23.26 -10.07 -5.06
N CYS A 119 -23.71 -9.59 -3.90
CA CYS A 119 -22.92 -9.56 -2.66
C CYS A 119 -23.27 -10.86 -1.86
N ASP A 120 -22.96 -12.03 -2.43
CA ASP A 120 -23.10 -13.34 -1.76
C ASP A 120 -21.82 -13.63 -0.96
N PRO A 121 -21.87 -13.70 0.39
CA PRO A 121 -20.67 -13.86 1.22
C PRO A 121 -19.99 -15.24 1.07
N SER A 122 -20.59 -16.17 0.32
CA SER A 122 -20.11 -17.54 0.15
C SER A 122 -19.33 -17.80 -1.15
N ARG A 123 -19.19 -16.82 -2.05
CA ARG A 123 -18.59 -17.02 -3.38
C ARG A 123 -17.51 -15.98 -3.67
N ILE A 124 -16.28 -16.44 -3.85
CA ILE A 124 -15.09 -15.63 -4.05
C ILE A 124 -15.27 -14.82 -5.36
N ASP A 125 -15.38 -13.50 -5.23
CA ASP A 125 -15.91 -12.57 -6.25
C ASP A 125 -15.13 -12.48 -7.57
N TRP A 126 -13.88 -12.97 -7.64
CA TRP A 126 -13.09 -12.92 -8.87
C TRP A 126 -13.63 -13.87 -9.96
N ILE A 127 -14.23 -15.01 -9.59
CA ILE A 127 -14.83 -15.95 -10.57
C ILE A 127 -16.07 -15.34 -11.22
N CYS A 128 -16.92 -14.66 -10.45
CA CYS A 128 -18.12 -13.99 -10.97
C CYS A 128 -17.78 -12.78 -11.86
N TRP A 129 -16.67 -12.09 -11.62
CA TRP A 129 -16.22 -10.96 -12.44
C TRP A 129 -15.67 -11.41 -13.81
N ILE A 130 -14.87 -12.48 -13.84
CA ILE A 130 -14.41 -13.11 -15.10
C ILE A 130 -15.60 -13.57 -15.95
N LEU A 131 -16.61 -14.21 -15.34
CA LEU A 131 -17.81 -14.64 -16.04
C LEU A 131 -18.64 -13.46 -16.58
N ALA A 132 -18.69 -12.33 -15.85
CA ALA A 132 -19.39 -11.12 -16.31
C ALA A 132 -18.68 -10.43 -17.50
N ILE A 133 -17.35 -10.47 -17.57
CA ILE A 133 -16.57 -9.99 -18.72
C ILE A 133 -16.71 -10.95 -19.91
N SER A 134 -16.65 -12.26 -19.66
CA SER A 134 -16.87 -13.30 -20.68
C SER A 134 -18.26 -13.21 -21.32
N SER A 135 -19.28 -12.85 -20.54
CA SER A 135 -20.65 -12.66 -21.05
C SER A 135 -20.79 -11.36 -21.87
N ARG A 136 -20.00 -10.32 -21.57
CA ARG A 136 -20.00 -9.07 -22.35
C ARG A 136 -19.23 -9.19 -23.67
N ALA A 137 -18.22 -10.05 -23.73
CA ALA A 137 -17.46 -10.34 -24.95
C ALA A 137 -18.23 -11.17 -25.98
N THR A 138 -19.17 -12.03 -25.55
CA THR A 138 -19.97 -12.89 -26.44
C THR A 138 -21.14 -12.14 -27.11
N ASN A 139 -21.76 -11.17 -26.42
CA ASN A 139 -22.87 -10.38 -26.98
C ASN A 139 -22.48 -9.42 -28.13
N HIS A 140 -21.20 -9.20 -28.38
CA HIS A 140 -20.73 -8.37 -29.51
C HIS A 140 -20.35 -9.18 -30.75
N ALA A 141 -20.30 -10.51 -30.67
CA ALA A 141 -19.95 -11.39 -31.79
C ALA A 141 -21.15 -11.79 -32.68
N ASP A 142 -22.39 -11.48 -32.27
CA ASP A 142 -23.61 -11.87 -32.98
C ASP A 142 -24.21 -10.75 -33.86
N CYS A 143 -23.48 -9.63 -34.04
CA CYS A 143 -23.84 -8.54 -34.95
C CYS A 143 -22.81 -8.40 -36.07
N SER A 144 -22.66 -9.42 -36.91
CA SER A 144 -22.03 -9.34 -38.23
C SER A 144 -22.60 -10.38 -39.18
#